data_AF-A0A0R3N282-F1
#
_entry.id   AF-A0A0R3N282-F1
#
_cell.length_a   1.000
_cell.length_b   1.000
_cell.length_c   1.000
_cell.angle_alpha   90.00
_cell.angle_beta   90.00
_cell.angle_gamma   90.00
#
_symmetry.space_group_name_H-M   'P 1'
#
loop_
_entity.id
_entity.type
_entity.pdbx_description
1 polymer ?
#
loop_
_entity_poly.entity_id
_entity_poly.type
_entity_poly.pdbx_seq_one_letter_code
_entity_poly.pdbx_strand_id
1 'polypeptide(L)' 'MRLAPSYYKYLSLLKLSPFERHAGGGWRFGTRRIAYSVVDRLTASGRARIEGSRLQLVAQIEGD' A
#
# COMPACT_ATOMS: atom_id res chain seq x y z
N MET A 1 -5.84 2.80 -14.77
CA MET A 1 -5.20 3.96 -14.09
C MET A 1 -3.70 3.70 -13.98
N ARG A 2 -2.85 4.53 -14.59
CA ARG A 2 -1.38 4.34 -14.54
C ARG A 2 -0.84 5.05 -13.29
N LEU A 3 -0.10 4.33 -12.46
CA LEU A 3 0.52 4.90 -11.26
C LEU A 3 1.69 5.82 -11.65
N ALA A 4 1.82 6.95 -10.97
CA ALA A 4 2.97 7.83 -11.17
C ALA A 4 4.28 7.12 -10.74
N PRO A 5 5.45 7.47 -11.31
CA PRO A 5 6.72 6.80 -10.99
C PRO A 5 7.04 6.74 -9.49
N SER A 6 6.66 7.78 -8.75
CA SER A 6 6.83 7.87 -7.29
C SER A 6 6.05 6.81 -6.51
N TYR A 7 5.04 6.17 -7.12
CA TYR A 7 4.19 5.17 -6.48
C TYR A 7 4.77 3.76 -6.50
N TYR A 8 5.66 3.46 -7.45
CA TYR A 8 6.36 2.17 -7.48
C TYR A 8 7.21 1.96 -6.23
N LYS A 9 7.75 3.03 -5.64
CA LYS A 9 8.42 2.97 -4.34
C LYS A 9 7.52 2.37 -3.25
N TYR A 10 6.26 2.77 -3.17
CA TYR A 10 5.33 2.26 -2.14
C TYR A 10 4.95 0.80 -2.40
N LEU A 11 4.84 0.38 -3.66
CA LEU A 11 4.68 -1.04 -3.99
C LEU A 11 5.89 -1.86 -3.54
N SER A 12 7.11 -1.37 -3.75
CA SER A 12 8.32 -2.03 -3.25
C SER A 12 8.35 -2.12 -1.71
N LEU A 13 7.84 -1.10 -1.01
CA LEU A 13 7.71 -1.18 0.46
C LEU A 13 6.67 -2.22 0.89
N LEU A 14 5.53 -2.32 0.19
CA LEU A 14 4.50 -3.32 0.47
C LEU A 14 4.97 -4.76 0.21
N LYS A 15 5.97 -4.98 -0.66
CA LYS A 15 6.65 -6.27 -0.81
C LYS A 15 7.46 -6.67 0.42
N LEU A 16 7.92 -5.69 1.20
CA LEU A 16 8.71 -5.93 2.41
C LEU A 16 7.83 -6.08 3.65
N SER A 17 6.82 -5.21 3.81
CA SER A 17 5.89 -5.28 4.93
C SER A 17 4.61 -4.47 4.66
N PRO A 18 3.44 -4.88 5.20
CA PRO A 18 2.19 -4.13 5.08
C PRO A 18 2.30 -2.69 5.62
N PHE A 19 1.48 -1.79 5.09
CA PHE A 19 1.27 -0.50 5.76
C PHE A 19 0.25 -0.70 6.87
N GLU A 20 0.48 -0.11 8.02
CA GLU A 20 -0.41 -0.21 9.17
C GLU A 20 -1.19 1.08 9.35
N ARG A 21 -2.45 0.93 9.78
CA ARG A 21 -3.26 2.04 10.22
C ARG A 21 -2.88 2.37 11.66
N HIS A 22 -2.51 3.62 11.90
CA HIS A 22 -2.17 4.10 13.22
C HIS A 22 -3.45 4.32 14.06
N ALA A 23 -3.40 4.07 15.37
CA ALA A 23 -4.56 4.20 16.27
C ALA A 23 -5.11 5.64 16.31
N GLY A 24 -4.25 6.65 16.20
CA GLY A 24 -4.62 8.07 16.07
C GLY A 24 -5.03 8.49 14.65
N GLY A 25 -5.27 7.53 13.75
CA GLY A 25 -5.53 7.78 12.34
C GLY A 25 -4.26 7.93 11.49
N GLY A 26 -4.42 7.72 10.19
CA GLY A 26 -3.35 7.74 9.21
C GLY A 26 -2.76 6.35 8.93
N TRP A 27 -1.95 6.31 7.87
CA TRP A 27 -1.21 5.12 7.47
C TRP A 27 0.27 5.29 7.78
N ARG A 28 0.96 4.19 8.05
CA ARG A 28 2.40 4.18 8.27
C ARG A 28 3.07 2.94 7.72
N PHE A 29 4.36 3.05 7.44
CA PHE A 29 5.26 1.93 7.20
C PHE A 29 6.44 2.07 8.17
N GLY A 30 6.50 1.21 9.19
CA GLY A 30 7.38 1.41 10.33
C GLY A 30 7.12 2.77 10.99
N THR A 31 8.13 3.63 11.02
CA THR A 31 8.05 5.01 11.58
C THR A 31 7.62 6.06 10.56
N ARG A 32 7.49 5.73 9.27
CA ARG A 32 7.14 6.69 8.21
C ARG A 32 5.65 6.82 8.04
N ARG A 33 5.14 8.05 8.08
CA ARG A 33 3.74 8.37 7.74
C ARG A 33 3.52 8.24 6.23
N ILE A 34 2.43 7.57 5.86
CA ILE A 34 1.95 7.40 4.49
C ILE A 34 0.69 8.23 4.32
N ALA A 35 0.64 9.02 3.25
CA ALA A 35 -0.52 9.85 2.95
C ALA A 35 -1.71 8.96 2.53
N TYR A 36 -2.92 9.36 2.90
CA TYR A 36 -4.15 8.65 2.48
C TYR A 36 -4.27 8.56 0.96
N SER A 37 -3.92 9.62 0.24
CA SER A 37 -3.89 9.63 -1.23
C SER A 37 -2.99 8.55 -1.83
N VAL A 38 -1.93 8.16 -1.10
CA VAL A 38 -1.07 7.06 -1.55
C VAL A 38 -1.82 5.74 -1.48
N VAL A 39 -2.47 5.48 -0.35
CA VAL A 39 -3.26 4.28 -0.11
C VAL A 39 -4.43 4.18 -1.09
N ASP A 40 -5.19 5.27 -1.25
CA ASP A 40 -6.30 5.35 -2.21
C ASP A 40 -5.87 4.95 -3.62
N ARG A 41 -4.76 5.49 -4.14
CA ARG A 41 -4.30 5.11 -5.48
C ARG A 41 -3.78 3.68 -5.57
N LEU A 42 -3.13 3.17 -4.53
CA LEU A 42 -2.66 1.78 -4.51
C LEU A 42 -3.85 0.82 -4.52
N THR A 43 -4.89 1.10 -3.74
CA THR A 43 -6.14 0.32 -3.74
C THR A 43 -6.90 0.47 -5.05
N ALA A 44 -7.06 1.69 -5.56
CA ALA A 44 -7.71 1.95 -6.85
C ALA A 44 -6.96 1.31 -8.03
N SER A 45 -5.64 1.10 -7.91
CA SER A 45 -4.85 0.40 -8.93
C SER A 45 -5.03 -1.12 -8.91
N GLY A 46 -5.72 -1.68 -7.90
CA GLY A 46 -5.90 -3.12 -7.70
C GLY A 46 -4.63 -3.86 -7.24
N ARG A 47 -3.51 -3.14 -7.04
CA ARG A 47 -2.22 -3.72 -6.64
C ARG A 47 -2.11 -3.95 -5.14
N ALA A 48 -2.93 -3.29 -4.34
CA ALA A 48 -2.96 -3.43 -2.89
C ALA A 48 -4.40 -3.46 -2.38
N ARG A 49 -4.63 -4.16 -1.27
CA ARG A 49 -5.94 -4.25 -0.62
C ARG A 49 -5.84 -3.97 0.87
N ILE A 50 -6.88 -3.35 1.43
CA ILE A 50 -6.97 -3.08 2.86
C ILE A 50 -7.61 -4.30 3.54
N GLU A 51 -6.87 -4.91 4.46
CA GLU A 51 -7.30 -6.03 5.30
C GLU A 51 -7.28 -5.55 6.76
N GLY A 52 -8.46 -5.25 7.30
CA GLY A 52 -8.60 -4.71 8.65
C GLY A 52 -7.83 -3.38 8.81
N SER A 53 -6.80 -3.38 9.67
CA SER A 53 -5.94 -2.22 9.92
C SER A 53 -4.66 -2.22 9.08
N ARG A 54 -4.55 -3.06 8.04
CA ARG A 54 -3.33 -3.18 7.23
C ARG A 54 -3.61 -3.05 5.74
N LEU A 55 -2.75 -2.37 5.00
CA LEU A 55 -2.72 -2.38 3.54
C LEU A 55 -1.68 -3.41 3.12
N GLN A 56 -2.10 -4.41 2.36
CA GLN A 56 -1.25 -5.49 1.88
C GLN A 56 -1.14 -5.45 0.36
N LEU A 57 -0.01 -5.90 -0.16
CA LEU A 57 0.13 -6.14 -1.58
C LEU A 57 -0.84 -7.26 -1.99
N VAL A 58 -1.60 -7.06 -3.06
CA VAL A 58 -2.30 -8.17 -3.70
C VAL A 58 -1.20 -8.97 -4.40
N ALA A 59 -0.91 -10.16 -3.89
CA ALA A 59 -0.05 -11.10 -4.60
C ALA A 59 -0.65 -11.26 -5.99
N GLN A 60 0.03 -10.73 -7.01
CA GLN A 60 -0.20 -11.23 -8.35
C GLN A 60 0.24 -12.67 -8.25
N ILE A 61 -0.71 -13.59 -8.24
CA ILE A 61 -0.43 -14.98 -8.58
C ILE A 61 0.25 -14.85 -9.94
N GLU A 62 1.59 -14.96 -9.95
CA GLU A 62 2.32 -15.27 -11.17
C GLU A 62 1.72 -16.59 -11.60
N GLY A 63 0.83 -16.51 -12.59
CA GLY A 63 0.37 -17.69 -13.30
C GLY A 63 1.60 -18.30 -13.95
N ASP A 64 1.87 -19.53 -13.52
CA ASP A 64 2.61 -20.64 -14.15
C ASP A 64 3.10 -20.38 -15.58
#